data_AF-A0A838HRE2-F1
#
_entry.id   AF-A0A838HRE2-F1
#
_cell.length_a   1.000
_cell.length_b   1.000
_cell.length_c   1.000
_cell.angle_alpha   90.00
_cell.angle_beta   90.00
_cell.angle_gamma   90.00
#
_symmetry.space_group_name_H-M   'P 1'
#
loop_
_entity.id
_entity.type
_entity.pdbx_description
1 polymer ?
#
loop_
_entity_poly.entity_id
_entity_poly.type
_entity_poly.pdbx_seq_one_letter_code
_entity_poly.pdbx_strand_id
1 'polypeptide(L)'
;MERLRRAHPAIAWLFDAYAVGVDERAAAEAALEPIRPYIDSHGGHVEVLEVRGGVVRLRLSGACAGCTASAATLTEGIAEALREGLPGFVEIAAEPDDAAPHPPPSGPSLVQITARPR
;
A
#
# COMPACT_ATOMS: atom_id res chain seq x y z
N MET A 1 -29.32 -4.17 7.01
CA MET A 1 -28.65 -2.95 6.50
C MET A 1 -28.67 -2.90 4.97
N GLU A 2 -28.16 -3.94 4.28
CA GLU A 2 -28.18 -4.06 2.80
C GLU A 2 -29.55 -3.86 2.12
N ARG A 3 -30.64 -4.39 2.73
CA ARG A 3 -32.01 -4.24 2.18
C ARG A 3 -32.53 -2.79 2.25
N LEU A 4 -32.15 -2.01 3.26
CA LEU A 4 -32.59 -0.60 3.37
C LEU A 4 -31.88 0.29 2.34
N ARG A 5 -30.58 0.04 2.09
CA ARG A 5 -29.77 0.74 1.09
C ARG A 5 -30.36 0.59 -0.32
N ARG A 6 -30.90 -0.59 -0.63
CA ARG A 6 -31.47 -0.92 -1.94
C ARG A 6 -32.91 -0.44 -2.15
N ALA A 7 -33.65 -0.19 -1.06
CA ALA A 7 -35.09 0.09 -1.11
C ALA A 7 -35.44 1.58 -1.30
N HIS A 8 -34.52 2.51 -1.04
CA HIS A 8 -34.83 3.93 -1.17
C HIS A 8 -33.60 4.79 -1.55
N PRO A 9 -33.65 5.55 -2.65
CA PRO A 9 -32.50 6.32 -3.15
C PRO A 9 -32.02 7.38 -2.15
N ALA A 10 -32.93 7.98 -1.35
CA ALA A 10 -32.55 8.93 -0.31
C ALA A 10 -31.75 8.30 0.84
N ILE A 11 -31.98 7.02 1.16
CA ILE A 11 -31.27 6.30 2.22
C ILE A 11 -29.88 5.90 1.73
N ALA A 12 -29.76 5.47 0.47
CA ALA A 12 -28.46 5.23 -0.15
C ALA A 12 -27.59 6.49 -0.16
N TRP A 13 -28.16 7.65 -0.52
CA TRP A 13 -27.45 8.93 -0.48
C TRP A 13 -27.01 9.32 0.94
N LEU A 14 -27.83 9.08 1.97
CA LEU A 14 -27.44 9.30 3.37
C LEU A 14 -26.27 8.42 3.80
N PHE A 15 -26.29 7.13 3.44
CA PHE A 15 -25.18 6.23 3.72
C PHE A 15 -23.89 6.68 3.02
N ASP A 16 -23.99 7.16 1.78
CA ASP A 16 -22.86 7.70 1.02
C ASP A 16 -22.33 9.01 1.64
N ALA A 17 -23.21 9.96 1.92
CA ALA A 17 -22.88 11.28 2.48
C ALA A 17 -22.26 11.20 3.88
N TYR A 18 -22.61 10.19 4.68
CA TYR A 18 -22.07 9.96 6.01
C TYR A 18 -21.05 8.81 6.07
N ALA A 19 -20.67 8.23 4.92
CA ALA A 19 -19.78 7.07 4.82
C ALA A 19 -20.21 5.84 5.67
N VAL A 20 -21.49 5.75 6.05
CA VAL A 20 -22.00 4.67 6.90
C VAL A 20 -22.29 3.44 6.04
N GLY A 21 -21.63 2.32 6.32
CA GLY A 21 -21.88 1.03 5.65
C GLY A 21 -21.10 0.80 4.36
N VAL A 22 -20.06 1.60 4.09
CA VAL A 22 -19.00 1.22 3.15
C VAL A 22 -18.11 0.20 3.88
N ASP A 23 -17.83 -0.93 3.23
CA ASP A 23 -16.83 -1.86 3.74
C ASP A 23 -15.45 -1.19 3.63
N GLU A 24 -14.92 -0.73 4.77
CA GLU A 24 -13.66 0.01 4.84
C GLU A 24 -12.49 -0.81 4.26
N ARG A 25 -12.53 -2.15 4.41
CA ARG A 25 -11.53 -3.04 3.84
C ARG A 25 -11.65 -3.11 2.33
N ALA A 26 -12.86 -3.25 1.80
CA ALA A 26 -13.08 -3.25 0.35
C ALA A 26 -12.69 -1.91 -0.28
N ALA A 27 -12.97 -0.79 0.39
CA ALA A 27 -12.55 0.54 -0.06
C ALA A 27 -11.02 0.69 -0.06
N ALA A 28 -10.35 0.24 1.00
CA ALA A 28 -8.88 0.21 1.04
C ALA A 28 -8.29 -0.69 -0.06
N GLU A 29 -8.84 -1.87 -0.28
CA GLU A 29 -8.39 -2.76 -1.37
C GLU A 29 -8.54 -2.10 -2.75
N ALA A 30 -9.71 -1.48 -3.01
CA ALA A 30 -9.96 -0.78 -4.27
C ALA A 30 -9.03 0.43 -4.46
N ALA A 31 -8.71 1.16 -3.38
CA ALA A 31 -7.78 2.28 -3.41
C ALA A 31 -6.35 1.85 -3.77
N LEU A 32 -5.94 0.64 -3.38
CA LEU A 32 -4.60 0.12 -3.65
C LEU A 32 -4.47 -0.53 -5.04
N GLU A 33 -5.57 -0.96 -5.66
CA GLU A 33 -5.56 -1.64 -6.95
C GLU A 33 -4.74 -0.93 -8.06
N PRO A 34 -4.82 0.40 -8.24
CA PRO A 34 -4.07 1.11 -9.27
C PRO A 34 -2.54 1.12 -9.03
N ILE A 35 -2.10 1.02 -7.78
CA ILE A 35 -0.67 1.10 -7.41
C ILE A 35 -0.01 -0.27 -7.30
N ARG A 36 -0.78 -1.35 -7.16
CA ARG A 36 -0.26 -2.74 -7.10
C ARG A 36 0.68 -3.08 -8.27
N PRO A 37 0.35 -2.80 -9.55
CA PRO A 37 1.25 -3.13 -10.66
C PRO A 37 2.60 -2.43 -10.56
N TYR A 38 2.61 -1.18 -10.06
CA TYR A 38 3.84 -0.43 -9.82
C TYR A 38 4.67 -1.11 -8.74
N ILE A 39 4.08 -1.43 -7.59
CA ILE A 39 4.75 -2.11 -6.47
C ILE A 39 5.30 -3.47 -6.90
N ASP A 40 4.49 -4.28 -7.59
CA ASP A 40 4.88 -5.60 -8.08
C ASP A 40 6.03 -5.51 -9.11
N SER A 41 6.01 -4.50 -10.00
CA SER A 41 7.10 -4.26 -10.97
C SER A 41 8.44 -3.92 -10.33
N HIS A 42 8.41 -3.36 -9.12
CA HIS A 42 9.58 -3.07 -8.30
C HIS A 42 9.95 -4.23 -7.36
N GLY A 43 9.27 -5.39 -7.49
CA GLY A 43 9.53 -6.60 -6.71
C GLY A 43 9.02 -6.52 -5.26
N GLY A 44 8.08 -5.63 -4.98
CA GLY A 44 7.37 -5.57 -3.70
C GLY A 44 5.97 -6.18 -3.78
N HIS A 45 5.28 -6.25 -2.65
CA HIS A 45 3.85 -6.56 -2.60
C HIS A 45 3.20 -5.86 -1.40
N VAL A 46 1.90 -5.55 -1.50
CA VAL A 46 1.12 -4.92 -0.42
C VAL A 46 -0.14 -5.73 -0.12
N GLU A 47 -0.34 -6.05 1.15
CA GLU A 47 -1.52 -6.78 1.64
C GLU A 47 -2.25 -5.98 2.72
N VAL A 48 -3.58 -5.89 2.61
CA VAL A 48 -4.43 -5.27 3.63
C VAL A 48 -4.83 -6.33 4.66
N LEU A 49 -4.28 -6.21 5.86
CA LEU A 49 -4.54 -7.12 6.97
C LEU A 49 -5.86 -6.77 7.66
N GLU A 50 -6.05 -5.48 7.95
CA GLU A 50 -7.19 -4.99 8.71
C GLU A 50 -7.43 -3.51 8.42
N VAL A 51 -8.69 -3.07 8.46
CA VAL A 51 -9.05 -1.65 8.46
C VAL A 51 -10.01 -1.41 9.62
N ARG A 52 -9.69 -0.44 10.48
CA ARG A 52 -10.56 -0.04 11.59
C ARG A 52 -10.47 1.45 11.85
N GLY A 53 -11.62 2.14 11.73
CA GLY A 53 -11.73 3.54 12.13
C GLY A 53 -10.72 4.43 11.40
N GLY A 54 -10.51 4.18 10.11
CA GLY A 54 -9.55 4.92 9.29
C GLY A 54 -8.09 4.50 9.44
N VAL A 55 -7.75 3.60 10.36
CA VAL A 55 -6.40 3.02 10.47
C VAL A 55 -6.31 1.79 9.59
N VAL A 56 -5.42 1.83 8.60
CA VAL A 56 -5.22 0.74 7.64
C VAL A 56 -3.96 -0.03 8.04
N ARG A 57 -4.15 -1.28 8.46
CA ARG A 57 -3.05 -2.18 8.83
C ARG A 57 -2.60 -2.98 7.62
N LEU A 58 -1.33 -2.80 7.25
CA LEU A 58 -0.75 -3.30 6.01
C LEU A 58 0.45 -4.19 6.26
N ARG A 59 0.66 -5.16 5.39
CA ARG A 59 1.93 -5.86 5.26
C ARG A 59 2.58 -5.49 3.94
N LEU A 60 3.84 -5.07 4.00
CA LEU A 60 4.70 -4.90 2.83
C LEU A 60 5.69 -6.06 2.78
N SER A 61 5.89 -6.65 1.61
CA SER A 61 6.87 -7.73 1.42
C SER A 61 7.70 -7.51 0.16
N GLY A 62 8.81 -8.25 0.04
CA GLY A 62 9.69 -8.24 -1.15
C GLY A 62 10.82 -7.21 -1.08
N ALA A 63 11.25 -6.71 -2.25
CA ALA A 63 12.39 -5.79 -2.38
C ALA A 63 12.23 -4.50 -1.54
N CYS A 64 10.98 -4.12 -1.25
CA CYS A 64 10.62 -2.94 -0.46
C CYS A 64 10.79 -3.14 1.05
N ALA A 65 10.81 -4.39 1.55
CA ALA A 65 10.95 -4.68 2.97
C ALA A 65 12.40 -4.53 3.48
N GLY A 66 13.40 -4.70 2.60
CA GLY A 66 14.82 -4.73 2.97
C GLY A 66 15.56 -3.39 2.91
N CYS A 67 14.96 -2.34 2.34
CA CYS A 67 15.59 -1.02 2.16
C CYS A 67 14.81 0.07 2.90
N THR A 68 15.36 0.58 4.00
CA THR A 68 14.72 1.59 4.86
C THR A 68 14.41 2.90 4.13
N ALA A 69 15.22 3.29 3.15
CA ALA A 69 14.99 4.51 2.36
C ALA A 69 13.83 4.34 1.36
N SER A 70 13.72 3.18 0.72
CA SER A 70 12.65 2.91 -0.27
C SER A 70 11.31 2.62 0.39
N ALA A 71 11.31 2.06 1.60
CA ALA A 71 10.09 1.76 2.36
C ALA A 71 9.32 3.03 2.75
N ALA A 72 10.02 4.11 3.11
CA ALA A 72 9.39 5.38 3.50
C ALA A 72 8.62 6.02 2.33
N THR A 73 9.26 6.17 1.17
CA THR A 73 8.63 6.73 -0.03
C THR A 73 7.48 5.88 -0.54
N LEU A 74 7.60 4.55 -0.47
CA LEU A 74 6.52 3.66 -0.85
C LEU A 74 5.32 3.81 0.09
N THR A 75 5.57 3.88 1.40
CA THR A 75 4.52 4.07 2.41
C THR A 75 3.79 5.40 2.21
N GLU A 76 4.49 6.47 1.82
CA GLU A 76 3.86 7.74 1.45
C GLU A 76 2.97 7.61 0.21
N GLY A 77 3.43 6.94 -0.85
CA GLY A 77 2.62 6.70 -2.05
C GLY A 77 1.36 5.88 -1.75
N ILE A 78 1.47 4.90 -0.87
CA ILE A 78 0.33 4.11 -0.39
C ILE A 78 -0.62 4.98 0.45
N ALA A 79 -0.10 5.83 1.33
CA ALA A 79 -0.91 6.72 2.15
C ALA A 79 -1.70 7.71 1.29
N GLU A 80 -1.11 8.20 0.20
CA GLU A 80 -1.80 9.08 -0.75
C GLU A 80 -2.94 8.36 -1.46
N ALA A 81 -2.69 7.16 -2.00
CA ALA A 81 -3.73 6.35 -2.63
C ALA A 81 -4.89 6.05 -1.67
N LEU A 82 -4.60 5.73 -0.41
CA LEU A 82 -5.61 5.50 0.62
C LEU A 82 -6.36 6.79 0.99
N ARG A 83 -5.68 7.94 1.05
CA ARG A 83 -6.34 9.23 1.33
C ARG A 83 -7.34 9.61 0.23
N GLU A 84 -7.04 9.26 -1.02
CA GLU A 84 -7.94 9.49 -2.16
C GLU A 84 -9.10 8.48 -2.21
N GLY A 85 -8.83 7.20 -1.94
CA GLY A 85 -9.78 6.10 -2.16
C GLY A 85 -10.54 5.61 -0.92
N LEU A 86 -10.11 5.95 0.29
CA LEU A 86 -10.73 5.56 1.55
C LEU A 86 -11.22 6.79 2.33
N PRO A 87 -12.53 7.10 2.27
CA PRO A 87 -13.12 8.15 3.09
C PRO A 87 -12.88 7.88 4.58
N GLY A 88 -12.33 8.85 5.29
CA GLY A 88 -12.01 8.71 6.72
C GLY A 88 -10.67 8.03 7.01
N PHE A 89 -9.79 7.86 6.01
CA PHE A 89 -8.42 7.45 6.25
C PHE A 89 -7.72 8.39 7.26
N VAL A 90 -7.05 7.79 8.25
CA VAL A 90 -6.32 8.48 9.31
C VAL A 90 -4.83 8.21 9.15
N GLU A 91 -4.42 6.94 9.19
CA GLU A 91 -3.02 6.55 9.14
C GLU A 91 -2.81 5.11 8.67
N ILE A 92 -1.56 4.80 8.32
CA ILE A 92 -1.10 3.45 8.04
C ILE A 92 -0.42 2.89 9.28
N ALA A 93 -0.82 1.68 9.67
CA ALA A 93 -0.07 0.84 10.60
C ALA A 93 0.64 -0.26 9.79
N ALA A 94 1.91 -0.05 9.44
CA ALA A 94 2.71 -1.03 8.73
C ALA A 94 3.24 -2.08 9.71
N GLU A 95 2.94 -3.36 9.47
CA GLU A 95 3.62 -4.45 10.16
C GLU A 95 5.00 -4.67 9.53
N PRO A 96 6.06 -4.80 10.35
CA PRO A 96 7.38 -5.14 9.84
C PRO A 96 7.35 -6.54 9.19
N ASP A 97 8.08 -6.68 8.08
CA ASP A 97 8.27 -8.00 7.47
C ASP A 97 9.31 -8.79 8.28
N ASP A 98 9.02 -10.06 8.57
CA ASP A 98 9.99 -11.00 9.17
C ASP A 98 11.08 -11.44 8.16
N ALA A 99 11.04 -10.91 6.94
CA ALA A 99 12.02 -11.21 5.90
C ALA A 99 13.41 -10.67 6.29
N ALA A 100 14.41 -11.54 6.18
CA ALA A 100 15.80 -11.15 6.37
C ALA A 100 16.14 -9.94 5.48
N PRO A 101 16.94 -8.96 5.98
CA PRO A 101 17.43 -7.84 5.19
C PRO A 101 17.96 -8.33 3.84
N HIS A 102 17.58 -7.66 2.75
CA HIS A 102 18.01 -8.04 1.41
C HIS A 102 19.54 -8.24 1.40
N PRO A 103 20.04 -9.46 1.12
CA PRO A 103 21.47 -9.70 1.10
C PRO A 103 22.10 -8.81 0.02
N PRO A 104 23.27 -8.21 0.27
CA PRO A 104 23.92 -7.35 -0.71
C PRO A 104 24.07 -8.06 -2.06
N PRO A 105 23.96 -7.33 -3.19
CA PRO A 105 24.02 -7.94 -4.51
C PRO A 105 25.31 -8.74 -4.66
N SER A 106 25.17 -10.05 -4.88
CA SER A 106 26.29 -10.96 -5.12
C SER A 106 26.68 -10.92 -6.60
N GLY A 107 27.29 -9.80 -7.01
CA GLY A 107 27.81 -9.60 -8.37
C GLY A 107 29.35 -9.56 -8.39
N PRO A 108 29.99 -9.90 -9.52
CA PRO A 108 31.44 -9.83 -9.63
C PRO A 108 31.93 -8.38 -9.46
N SER A 109 33.05 -8.27 -8.74
CA SER A 109 33.76 -7.04 -8.39
C SER A 109 33.94 -6.10 -9.58
N LEU A 110 33.78 -4.80 -9.31
CA LEU A 110 34.02 -3.66 -10.21
C LEU A 110 35.10 -3.96 -11.26
N VAL A 111 34.73 -3.86 -12.53
CA VAL A 111 35.68 -3.76 -13.64
C VAL A 111 36.61 -2.58 -13.32
N GLN A 112 37.84 -2.89 -12.92
CA GLN A 112 38.88 -1.90 -12.68
C GLN A 112 39.22 -1.28 -14.04
N ILE A 113 38.73 -0.06 -14.30
CA ILE A 113 39.13 0.72 -15.47
C ILE A 113 40.58 1.15 -15.23
N THR A 114 41.53 0.34 -15.66
CA THR A 114 42.93 0.75 -15.67
C THR A 114 43.12 1.83 -16.74
N ALA A 115 43.85 2.90 -16.41
CA ALA A 115 44.10 3.99 -17.34
C ALA A 115 44.77 3.50 -18.64
N ARG A 116 44.25 3.94 -19.78
CA ARG A 116 44.80 3.68 -21.12
C ARG A 116 46.22 4.30 -21.21
N PRO A 117 47.27 3.54 -21.57
CA PRO A 117 48.59 4.11 -21.77
C PRO A 117 48.57 5.11 -22.94
N ARG A 118 49.30 6.22 -22.79
CA ARG A 118 49.41 7.32 -23.76
C ARG A 118 50.11 6.89 -25.04
#